data_AF-A0A0C2ID64-F1
#
_entry.id   AF-A0A0C2ID64-F1
#
_cell.length_a   1.000
_cell.length_b   1.000
_cell.length_c   1.000
_cell.angle_alpha   90.00
_cell.angle_beta   90.00
_cell.angle_gamma   90.00
#
_symmetry.space_group_name_H-M   'P 1'
#
loop_
_entity.id
_entity.type
_entity.pdbx_description
1 polymer ?
#
loop_
_entity_poly.entity_id
_entity_poly.type
_entity_poly.pdbx_seq_one_letter_code
_entity_poly.pdbx_strand_id
1 'polypeptide(L)'
;MSQPSSFENYPWNLEFVNYYIKNAKSNDVNAQMEIVQYFMSHAVNHCNDEIDNLFLTNFPNELYERFRQMSTLDARYEGYLYTKAVFSEVFVFIFRNRNVIWVDKAISFIELFINFLKTRDQYIVMNPRTIFSAMDNCIMEEKNKSLFINGNVMYHFYNYFFDQMEHIKNSFWDLFSNVYDIDTNYAGLLFNTKLNESINIIMAYLHSSGLDMARMLICVLKMIIKLRMIDQIEFDVNSFFDTSVSFFLHIRSDPYMYHLNKDLSKIWTGILNGTRKIFEIDNDHKLISLSAIFANDLAIELGRVYNSENSIEFSKNQLQRLYIIILTFTLYPILNNTEYQWLSYLLYEIFSSFLLCLKRNPILTISNNDIFHIYVYLLKYCLAFGCRYTSDIDIIICNISNNIRTNPLLSKILL
;
A
#
# COMPACT_ATOMS: atom_id res chain seq x y z
N MET A 1 -14.97 12.83 48.30
CA MET A 1 -13.53 12.97 48.60
C MET A 1 -12.80 12.94 47.26
N SER A 2 -12.58 14.12 46.70
CA SER A 2 -11.81 14.35 45.48
C SER A 2 -10.33 14.04 45.78
N GLN A 3 -9.74 13.10 45.05
CA GLN A 3 -8.29 12.88 45.13
C GLN A 3 -7.58 14.18 44.70
N PRO A 4 -6.55 14.63 45.43
CA PRO A 4 -5.74 15.77 45.02
C PRO A 4 -5.17 15.49 43.63
N SER A 5 -5.35 16.43 42.71
CA SER A 5 -4.81 16.39 41.35
C SER A 5 -3.30 16.17 41.40
N SER A 6 -2.80 15.25 40.59
CA SER A 6 -1.43 14.73 40.46
C SER A 6 -0.32 15.76 40.14
N PHE A 7 -0.58 17.06 40.32
CA PHE A 7 0.37 18.14 40.06
C PHE A 7 1.56 18.19 41.04
N GLU A 8 1.50 17.53 42.20
CA GLU A 8 2.55 17.65 43.22
C GLU A 8 3.85 16.88 42.91
N ASN A 9 3.87 16.01 41.88
CA ASN A 9 5.03 15.15 41.60
C ASN A 9 5.90 15.58 40.40
N TYR A 10 5.58 16.69 39.71
CA TYR A 10 6.46 17.30 38.72
C TYR A 10 6.44 18.82 38.85
N PRO A 11 7.55 19.48 39.24
CA PRO A 11 7.58 20.91 39.40
C PRO A 11 7.76 21.56 38.02
N TRP A 12 6.73 21.52 37.20
CA TRP A 12 6.61 22.49 36.14
C TRP A 12 6.53 23.84 36.79
N ASN A 13 7.50 24.70 36.48
CA ASN A 13 7.48 26.05 37.01
C ASN A 13 6.17 26.71 36.55
N LEU A 14 5.23 26.90 37.48
CA LEU A 14 3.95 27.54 37.22
C LEU A 14 4.16 28.92 36.58
N GLU A 15 5.27 29.60 36.89
CA GLU A 15 5.68 30.85 36.26
C GLU A 15 5.96 30.66 34.76
N PHE A 16 6.63 29.57 34.36
CA PHE A 16 6.92 29.27 32.95
C PHE A 16 5.62 29.00 32.17
N VAL A 17 4.70 28.22 32.75
CA VAL A 17 3.40 27.93 32.14
C VAL A 17 2.58 29.22 32.00
N ASN A 18 2.50 30.03 33.06
CA ASN A 18 1.79 31.30 33.04
C ASN A 18 2.44 32.30 32.07
N TYR A 19 3.77 32.27 31.94
CA TYR A 19 4.50 33.06 30.96
C TYR A 19 4.11 32.70 29.53
N TYR A 20 4.03 31.41 29.19
CA TYR A 20 3.53 30.96 27.89
C TYR A 20 2.09 31.41 27.64
N ILE A 21 1.16 31.12 28.55
CA ILE A 21 -0.27 31.47 28.41
C ILE A 21 -0.47 32.98 28.22
N LYS A 22 0.29 33.79 28.98
CA LYS A 22 0.21 35.25 28.89
C LYS A 22 0.71 35.75 27.54
N ASN A 23 1.88 35.31 27.11
CA ASN A 23 2.53 35.83 25.91
C ASN A 23 2.01 35.21 24.60
N ALA A 24 1.41 34.01 24.66
CA ALA A 24 0.68 33.42 23.55
C ALA A 24 -0.52 34.28 23.09
N LYS A 25 -0.99 35.21 23.93
CA LYS A 25 -2.05 36.18 23.63
C LYS A 25 -1.54 37.50 23.04
N SER A 26 -0.24 37.61 22.73
CA SER A 26 0.32 38.78 22.03
C SER A 26 -0.37 38.98 20.67
N ASN A 27 -0.50 40.21 20.18
CA ASN A 27 -0.98 40.47 18.82
C ASN A 27 0.14 40.43 17.77
N ASP A 28 1.40 40.34 18.21
CA ASP A 28 2.56 40.24 17.33
C ASP A 28 2.86 38.77 17.05
N VAL A 29 2.68 38.36 15.79
CA VAL A 29 2.92 37.00 15.30
C VAL A 29 4.37 36.56 15.50
N ASN A 30 5.35 37.46 15.37
CA ASN A 30 6.75 37.09 15.58
C ASN A 30 7.02 36.80 17.06
N ALA A 31 6.50 37.64 17.97
CA ALA A 31 6.56 37.36 19.40
C ALA A 31 5.84 36.05 19.77
N GLN A 32 4.74 35.72 19.07
CA GLN A 32 4.06 34.43 19.22
C GLN A 32 4.91 33.23 18.73
N MET A 33 5.69 33.38 17.66
CA MET A 33 6.63 32.34 17.22
C MET A 33 7.73 32.12 18.26
N GLU A 34 8.34 33.20 18.75
CA GLU A 34 9.40 33.14 19.75
C GLU A 34 8.93 32.47 21.04
N ILE A 35 7.72 32.82 21.55
CA ILE A 35 7.18 32.20 22.75
C ILE A 35 6.85 30.71 22.55
N VAL A 36 6.38 30.32 21.37
CA VAL A 36 6.10 28.92 21.02
C VAL A 36 7.40 28.12 20.95
N GLN A 37 8.43 28.63 20.28
CA GLN A 37 9.76 27.99 20.23
C GLN A 37 10.39 27.90 21.61
N TYR A 38 10.29 28.96 22.42
CA TYR A 38 10.74 28.96 23.81
C TYR A 38 10.02 27.88 24.61
N PHE A 39 8.70 27.75 24.47
CA PHE A 39 7.95 26.69 25.16
C PHE A 39 8.40 25.30 24.73
N MET A 40 8.47 25.05 23.41
CA MET A 40 8.87 23.76 22.85
C MET A 40 10.26 23.34 23.31
N SER A 41 11.24 24.25 23.31
CA SER A 41 12.62 23.94 23.74
C SER A 41 12.73 23.49 25.19
N HIS A 42 11.85 23.96 26.08
CA HIS A 42 11.83 23.54 27.49
C HIS A 42 10.99 22.25 27.68
N ALA A 43 9.94 22.08 26.88
CA ALA A 43 9.01 20.96 26.99
C ALA A 43 9.40 19.74 26.14
N VAL A 44 10.37 19.84 25.23
CA VAL A 44 10.68 18.78 24.23
C VAL A 44 10.99 17.43 24.86
N ASN A 45 11.76 17.41 25.95
CA ASN A 45 12.17 16.19 26.64
C ASN A 45 11.10 15.63 27.60
N HIS A 46 9.95 16.28 27.67
CA HIS A 46 8.90 15.96 28.61
C HIS A 46 7.65 15.51 27.86
N CYS A 47 7.42 14.20 27.83
CA CYS A 47 6.20 13.61 27.27
C CYS A 47 5.14 13.53 28.37
N ASN A 48 4.47 14.66 28.63
CA ASN A 48 3.41 14.75 29.63
C ASN A 48 2.14 15.29 28.97
N ASP A 49 1.08 14.49 29.04
CA ASP A 49 -0.25 14.74 28.46
C ASP A 49 -0.82 16.09 28.89
N GLU A 50 -0.63 16.52 30.14
CA GLU A 50 -1.15 17.79 30.64
C GLU A 50 -0.47 18.98 29.95
N ILE A 51 0.83 18.89 29.70
CA ILE A 51 1.61 19.94 29.03
C ILE A 51 1.25 20.01 27.56
N ASP A 52 1.11 18.85 26.91
CA ASP A 52 0.75 18.77 25.51
C ASP A 52 -0.65 19.33 25.27
N ASN A 53 -1.60 18.99 26.15
CA ASN A 53 -2.93 19.57 26.14
C ASN A 53 -2.91 21.07 26.43
N LEU A 54 -2.10 21.53 27.39
CA LEU A 54 -1.97 22.95 27.71
C LEU A 54 -1.41 23.75 26.54
N PHE A 55 -0.39 23.21 25.86
CA PHE A 55 0.20 23.79 24.66
C PHE A 55 -0.85 23.96 23.55
N LEU A 56 -1.59 22.90 23.23
CA LEU A 56 -2.60 22.95 22.18
C LEU A 56 -3.78 23.88 22.53
N THR A 57 -4.23 23.84 23.78
CA THR A 57 -5.36 24.65 24.26
C THR A 57 -5.04 26.14 24.24
N ASN A 58 -3.80 26.50 24.54
CA ASN A 58 -3.34 27.89 24.56
C ASN A 58 -2.50 28.26 23.33
N PHE A 59 -2.55 27.46 22.26
CA PHE A 59 -1.80 27.75 21.05
C PHE A 59 -2.21 29.12 20.48
N PRO A 60 -1.27 30.01 20.12
CA PRO A 60 -1.62 31.36 19.69
C PRO A 60 -2.50 31.38 18.43
N ASN A 61 -3.67 32.04 18.50
CA ASN A 61 -4.64 32.06 17.41
C ASN A 61 -4.12 32.81 16.17
N GLU A 62 -3.45 33.96 16.34
CA GLU A 62 -2.92 34.73 15.20
C GLU A 62 -1.84 33.94 14.44
N LEU A 63 -0.95 33.24 15.15
CA LEU A 63 0.04 32.35 14.55
C LEU A 63 -0.61 31.17 13.84
N TYR A 64 -1.66 30.59 14.42
CA TYR A 64 -2.41 29.52 13.77
C TYR A 64 -3.07 30.01 12.47
N GLU A 65 -3.75 31.15 12.49
CA GLU A 65 -4.33 31.75 11.28
C GLU A 65 -3.25 32.13 10.26
N ARG A 66 -2.07 32.55 10.72
CA ARG A 66 -0.92 32.79 9.86
C ARG A 66 -0.48 31.52 9.13
N PHE A 67 -0.36 30.40 9.85
CA PHE A 67 -0.05 29.09 9.22
C PHE A 67 -1.13 28.71 8.21
N ARG A 68 -2.41 28.90 8.56
CA ARG A 68 -3.54 28.62 7.69
C ARG A 68 -3.49 29.42 6.40
N GLN A 69 -3.32 30.74 6.49
CA GLN A 69 -3.18 31.61 5.33
C GLN A 69 -2.01 31.16 4.45
N MET A 70 -0.84 30.90 5.03
CA MET A 70 0.33 30.46 4.27
C MET A 70 0.17 29.10 3.59
N SER A 71 -0.60 28.19 4.18
CA SER A 71 -0.88 26.89 3.58
C SER A 71 -1.75 27.00 2.30
N THR A 72 -2.40 28.15 2.09
CA THR A 72 -3.26 28.43 0.93
C THR A 72 -2.67 29.46 -0.05
N LEU A 73 -1.73 30.29 0.40
CA LEU A 73 -1.14 31.37 -0.38
C LEU A 73 0.14 30.91 -1.10
N ASP A 74 0.43 31.58 -2.22
CA ASP A 74 1.64 31.32 -3.00
C ASP A 74 2.92 31.69 -2.21
N ALA A 75 4.03 31.01 -2.48
CA ALA A 75 5.29 31.07 -1.70
C ALA A 75 6.02 32.43 -1.72
N ARG A 76 5.38 33.47 -2.27
CA ARG A 76 5.92 34.83 -2.44
C ARG A 76 5.78 35.72 -1.20
N TYR A 77 5.24 35.20 -0.10
CA TYR A 77 5.07 35.95 1.13
C TYR A 77 6.42 36.11 1.87
N GLU A 78 6.73 37.34 2.34
CA GLU A 78 7.95 37.63 3.10
C GLU A 78 8.02 36.80 4.40
N GLY A 79 9.12 36.07 4.61
CA GLY A 79 9.27 35.18 5.76
C GLY A 79 8.53 33.84 5.65
N TYR A 80 7.97 33.49 4.47
CA TYR A 80 7.32 32.19 4.23
C TYR A 80 8.17 31.01 4.69
N LEU A 81 9.45 30.98 4.31
CA LEU A 81 10.37 29.89 4.66
C LEU A 81 10.60 29.79 6.18
N TYR A 82 10.80 30.92 6.85
CA TYR A 82 10.97 30.95 8.30
C TYR A 82 9.72 30.46 9.02
N THR A 83 8.55 31.00 8.65
CA THR A 83 7.29 30.59 9.27
C THR A 83 6.95 29.12 8.99
N LYS A 84 7.30 28.59 7.80
CA LYS A 84 7.14 27.17 7.47
C LYS A 84 8.09 26.27 8.28
N ALA A 85 9.31 26.75 8.57
CA ALA A 85 10.22 26.06 9.47
C ALA A 85 9.65 25.99 10.90
N VAL A 86 9.14 27.11 11.44
CA VAL A 86 8.46 27.14 12.75
C VAL A 86 7.25 26.21 12.76
N PHE A 87 6.43 26.20 11.71
CA PHE A 87 5.31 25.27 11.58
C PHE A 87 5.78 23.80 11.65
N SER A 88 6.87 23.47 10.96
CA SER A 88 7.43 22.12 11.00
C SER A 88 7.89 21.72 12.41
N GLU A 89 8.49 22.63 13.15
CA GLU A 89 8.88 22.39 14.55
C GLU A 89 7.66 22.16 15.44
N VAL A 90 6.61 22.98 15.25
CA VAL A 90 5.32 22.81 15.95
C VAL A 90 4.68 21.47 15.63
N PHE A 91 4.63 21.07 14.35
CA PHE A 91 4.10 19.77 13.95
C PHE A 91 4.87 18.62 14.60
N VAL A 92 6.21 18.67 14.55
CA VAL A 92 7.07 17.66 15.20
C VAL A 92 6.83 17.63 16.70
N PHE A 93 6.69 18.78 17.34
CA PHE A 93 6.45 18.86 18.78
C PHE A 93 5.09 18.28 19.17
N ILE A 94 4.01 18.61 18.45
CA ILE A 94 2.66 18.10 18.72
C ILE A 94 2.64 16.57 18.62
N PHE A 95 3.29 16.00 17.60
CA PHE A 95 3.28 14.57 17.34
C PHE A 95 4.56 13.85 17.78
N ARG A 96 5.32 14.42 18.73
CA ARG A 96 6.50 13.74 19.32
C ARG A 96 6.14 12.53 20.18
N ASN A 97 4.88 12.46 20.62
CA ASN A 97 4.29 11.37 21.38
C ASN A 97 2.83 11.12 20.93
N ARG A 98 2.11 10.26 21.66
CA ARG A 98 0.74 9.81 21.31
C ARG A 98 -0.37 10.52 22.10
N ASN A 99 -0.02 11.49 22.93
CA ASN A 99 -0.90 11.99 23.99
C ASN A 99 -2.08 12.80 23.43
N VAL A 100 -1.84 13.52 22.32
CA VAL A 100 -2.78 14.51 21.77
C VAL A 100 -3.31 14.16 20.38
N ILE A 101 -3.08 12.93 19.90
CA ILE A 101 -3.48 12.50 18.54
C ILE A 101 -5.00 12.54 18.31
N TRP A 102 -5.79 12.66 19.37
CA TRP A 102 -7.25 12.71 19.39
C TRP A 102 -7.83 14.12 19.52
N VAL A 103 -6.99 15.12 19.78
CA VAL A 103 -7.44 16.49 20.06
C VAL A 103 -7.76 17.18 18.74
N ASP A 104 -8.96 17.74 18.60
CA ASP A 104 -9.43 18.42 17.37
C ASP A 104 -8.44 19.46 16.86
N LYS A 105 -7.80 20.21 17.77
CA LYS A 105 -6.78 21.18 17.40
C LYS A 105 -5.56 20.51 16.77
N ALA A 106 -5.09 19.37 17.27
CA ALA A 106 -3.99 18.61 16.67
C ALA A 106 -4.36 18.11 15.26
N ILE A 107 -5.60 17.63 15.08
CA ILE A 107 -6.13 17.22 13.76
C ILE A 107 -6.03 18.39 12.76
N SER A 108 -6.39 19.60 13.18
CA SER A 108 -6.27 20.78 12.32
C SER A 108 -4.82 21.09 11.88
N PHE A 109 -3.81 20.72 12.68
CA PHE A 109 -2.41 20.83 12.28
C PHE A 109 -2.01 19.78 11.23
N ILE A 110 -2.64 18.60 11.22
CA ILE A 110 -2.47 17.60 10.15
C ILE A 110 -2.96 18.19 8.83
N GLU A 111 -4.13 18.83 8.82
CA GLU A 111 -4.70 19.46 7.61
C GLU A 111 -3.79 20.56 7.07
N LEU A 112 -3.24 21.41 7.95
CA LEU A 112 -2.25 22.41 7.58
C LEU A 112 -0.99 21.77 6.98
N PHE A 113 -0.49 20.70 7.60
CA PHE A 113 0.68 19.97 7.13
C PHE A 113 0.47 19.38 5.73
N ILE A 114 -0.69 18.78 5.48
CA ILE A 114 -1.08 18.27 4.15
C ILE A 114 -0.98 19.39 3.11
N ASN A 115 -1.50 20.58 3.41
CA ASN A 115 -1.46 21.71 2.49
C ASN A 115 -0.03 22.22 2.24
N PHE A 116 0.81 22.28 3.28
CA PHE A 116 2.22 22.66 3.14
C PHE A 116 3.05 21.72 2.27
N LEU A 117 2.74 20.42 2.27
CA LEU A 117 3.42 19.44 1.42
C LEU A 117 3.02 19.55 -0.05
N LYS A 118 1.83 20.08 -0.35
CA LYS A 118 1.35 20.27 -1.73
C LYS A 118 2.06 21.41 -2.45
N THR A 119 2.51 22.42 -1.71
CA THR A 119 3.28 23.54 -2.25
C THR A 119 4.76 23.16 -2.35
N ARG A 120 5.30 23.16 -3.58
CA ARG A 120 6.72 22.92 -3.83
C ARG A 120 7.51 24.20 -3.56
N ASP A 121 8.47 24.11 -2.65
CA ASP A 121 9.36 25.23 -2.33
C ASP A 121 10.64 25.17 -3.15
N GLN A 122 11.29 26.32 -3.32
CA GLN A 122 12.64 26.40 -3.86
C GLN A 122 13.68 25.84 -2.89
N TYR A 123 13.41 25.91 -1.58
CA TYR A 123 14.31 25.49 -0.53
C TYR A 123 13.58 24.59 0.46
N ILE A 124 14.19 23.44 0.76
CA ILE A 124 13.66 22.51 1.76
C ILE A 124 14.06 23.03 3.15
N VAL A 125 13.09 23.53 3.90
CA VAL A 125 13.28 24.03 5.29
C VAL A 125 13.00 22.98 6.35
N MET A 126 12.48 21.83 5.93
CA MET A 126 12.00 20.77 6.80
C MET A 126 13.03 19.65 6.89
N ASN A 127 13.26 19.10 8.08
CA ASN A 127 14.06 17.89 8.24
C ASN A 127 13.15 16.67 8.06
N PRO A 128 13.32 15.86 6.99
CA PRO A 128 12.42 14.76 6.72
C PRO A 128 12.47 13.70 7.83
N ARG A 129 13.60 13.49 8.51
CA ARG A 129 13.71 12.47 9.56
C ARG A 129 12.87 12.80 10.80
N THR A 130 12.87 14.07 11.23
CA THR A 130 12.08 14.47 12.41
C THR A 130 10.59 14.48 12.11
N ILE A 131 10.21 14.97 10.93
CA ILE A 131 8.82 14.91 10.44
C ILE A 131 8.36 13.47 10.32
N PHE A 132 9.21 12.58 9.82
CA PHE A 132 8.90 11.18 9.65
C PHE A 132 8.53 10.51 10.97
N SER A 133 9.32 10.74 12.03
CA SER A 133 9.02 10.24 13.38
C SER A 133 7.69 10.80 13.92
N ALA A 134 7.39 12.07 13.62
CA ALA A 134 6.13 12.70 14.02
C ALA A 134 4.93 12.11 13.26
N MET A 135 5.09 11.84 11.96
CA MET A 135 4.08 11.16 11.14
C MET A 135 3.79 9.75 11.65
N ASP A 136 4.81 8.99 12.02
CA ASP A 136 4.66 7.62 12.55
C ASP A 136 3.79 7.60 13.83
N ASN A 137 4.03 8.52 14.76
CA ASN A 137 3.17 8.69 15.94
C ASN A 137 1.75 9.14 15.56
N CYS A 138 1.63 10.09 14.63
CA CYS A 138 0.35 10.64 14.18
C CYS A 138 -0.57 9.56 13.60
N ILE A 139 -0.01 8.64 12.79
CA ILE A 139 -0.79 7.59 12.11
C ILE A 139 -1.10 6.39 12.99
N MET A 140 -0.70 6.38 14.27
CA MET A 140 -1.14 5.36 15.22
C MET A 140 -2.65 5.41 15.46
N GLU A 141 -3.30 6.52 15.13
CA GLU A 141 -4.76 6.64 15.11
C GLU A 141 -5.32 6.49 13.68
N GLU A 142 -6.31 5.62 13.52
CA GLU A 142 -6.88 5.25 12.21
C GLU A 142 -7.61 6.43 11.54
N LYS A 143 -8.24 7.33 12.32
CA LYS A 143 -8.79 8.58 11.77
C LYS A 143 -7.71 9.44 11.12
N ASN A 144 -6.52 9.51 11.71
CA ASN A 144 -5.42 10.29 11.15
C ASN A 144 -4.86 9.62 9.88
N LYS A 145 -4.79 8.28 9.82
CA LYS A 145 -4.47 7.56 8.57
C LYS A 145 -5.43 7.95 7.44
N SER A 146 -6.73 8.04 7.72
CA SER A 146 -7.73 8.45 6.72
C SER A 146 -7.46 9.85 6.17
N LEU A 147 -7.02 10.81 7.00
CA LEU A 147 -6.61 12.14 6.57
C LEU A 147 -5.37 12.09 5.68
N PHE A 148 -4.39 11.25 6.03
CA PHE A 148 -3.17 11.08 5.23
C PHE A 148 -3.47 10.50 3.85
N ILE A 149 -4.36 9.50 3.79
CA ILE A 149 -4.81 8.88 2.54
C ILE A 149 -5.59 9.90 1.70
N ASN A 150 -6.62 10.54 2.27
CA ASN A 150 -7.44 11.54 1.57
C ASN A 150 -6.61 12.76 1.11
N GLY A 151 -5.54 13.09 1.84
CA GLY A 151 -4.61 14.16 1.52
C GLY A 151 -3.50 13.78 0.55
N ASN A 152 -3.38 12.51 0.15
CA ASN A 152 -2.26 11.93 -0.59
C ASN A 152 -0.89 12.28 0.01
N VAL A 153 -0.80 12.26 1.34
CA VAL A 153 0.37 12.78 2.09
C VAL A 153 1.65 12.11 1.66
N MET A 154 1.64 10.78 1.52
CA MET A 154 2.86 10.04 1.23
C MET A 154 3.46 10.36 -0.14
N TYR A 155 2.62 10.59 -1.16
CA TYR A 155 3.06 11.05 -2.47
C TYR A 155 3.65 12.47 -2.39
N HIS A 156 2.92 13.40 -1.75
CA HIS A 156 3.38 14.78 -1.63
C HIS A 156 4.68 14.88 -0.81
N PHE A 157 4.80 14.10 0.25
CA PHE A 157 6.02 13.96 1.04
C PHE A 157 7.17 13.46 0.18
N TYR A 158 6.96 12.41 -0.61
CA TYR A 158 8.00 11.89 -1.51
C TYR A 158 8.46 12.91 -2.53
N ASN A 159 7.53 13.60 -3.17
CA ASN A 159 7.87 14.62 -4.16
C ASN A 159 8.57 15.83 -3.52
N TYR A 160 8.15 16.24 -2.32
CA TYR A 160 8.73 17.36 -1.60
C TYR A 160 10.17 17.08 -1.13
N PHE A 161 10.44 15.85 -0.67
CA PHE A 161 11.76 15.43 -0.17
C PHE A 161 12.54 14.57 -1.16
N PHE A 162 12.24 14.65 -2.47
CA PHE A 162 12.79 13.75 -3.49
C PHE A 162 14.32 13.63 -3.40
N ASP A 163 15.03 14.76 -3.31
CA ASP A 163 16.51 14.79 -3.26
C ASP A 163 17.09 14.20 -1.96
N GLN A 164 16.28 14.09 -0.90
CA GLN A 164 16.69 13.57 0.42
C GLN A 164 16.19 12.13 0.66
N MET A 165 15.42 11.55 -0.27
CA MET A 165 14.76 10.27 -0.09
C MET A 165 15.73 9.10 0.05
N GLU A 166 16.91 9.17 -0.55
CA GLU A 166 17.90 8.08 -0.50
C GLU A 166 18.24 7.67 0.94
N HIS A 167 18.36 8.64 1.85
CA HIS A 167 18.73 8.40 3.24
C HIS A 167 17.60 7.86 4.13
N ILE A 168 16.35 7.96 3.67
CA ILE A 168 15.17 7.55 4.45
C ILE A 168 14.30 6.54 3.69
N LYS A 169 14.78 6.00 2.56
CA LYS A 169 13.99 5.18 1.64
C LYS A 169 13.31 4.00 2.32
N ASN A 170 14.04 3.24 3.13
CA ASN A 170 13.49 2.05 3.80
C ASN A 170 12.39 2.44 4.78
N SER A 171 12.69 3.37 5.69
CA SER A 171 11.70 3.90 6.63
C SER A 171 10.49 4.44 5.89
N PHE A 172 10.68 5.23 4.84
CA PHE A 172 9.60 5.76 4.01
C PHE A 172 8.63 4.69 3.53
N TRP A 173 9.13 3.57 3.00
CA TRP A 173 8.28 2.48 2.52
C TRP A 173 7.56 1.73 3.65
N ASP A 174 8.15 1.63 4.84
CA ASP A 174 7.50 1.06 6.01
C ASP A 174 6.32 1.93 6.46
N LEU A 175 6.52 3.24 6.58
CA LEU A 175 5.44 4.18 6.91
C LEU A 175 4.39 4.26 5.81
N PHE A 176 4.80 4.26 4.53
CA PHE A 176 3.87 4.23 3.41
C PHE A 176 2.95 3.01 3.53
N SER A 177 3.53 1.83 3.76
CA SER A 177 2.77 0.59 3.92
C SER A 177 1.82 0.67 5.12
N ASN A 178 2.26 1.24 6.24
CA ASN A 178 1.44 1.40 7.45
C ASN A 178 0.25 2.37 7.24
N VAL A 179 0.46 3.50 6.56
CA VAL A 179 -0.61 4.46 6.22
C VAL A 179 -1.69 3.79 5.38
N TYR A 180 -1.30 3.04 4.35
CA TYR A 180 -2.23 2.39 3.42
C TYR A 180 -2.76 1.03 3.92
N ASP A 181 -2.34 0.55 5.09
CA ASP A 181 -2.91 -0.63 5.76
C ASP A 181 -4.04 -0.25 6.74
N ILE A 182 -4.87 0.72 6.35
CA ILE A 182 -6.04 1.17 7.13
C ILE A 182 -7.02 0.02 7.40
N ASP A 183 -7.64 0.02 8.58
CA ASP A 183 -8.66 -0.97 8.95
C ASP A 183 -9.95 -0.78 8.13
N THR A 184 -10.53 -1.89 7.70
CA THR A 184 -11.79 -1.92 6.93
C THR A 184 -12.95 -1.20 7.60
N ASN A 185 -12.97 -1.10 8.92
CA ASN A 185 -13.98 -0.38 9.69
C ASN A 185 -13.93 1.14 9.46
N TYR A 186 -12.80 1.67 8.97
CA TYR A 186 -12.60 3.09 8.68
C TYR A 186 -12.72 3.41 7.19
N ALA A 187 -13.12 2.45 6.35
CA ALA A 187 -13.34 2.67 4.91
C ALA A 187 -14.30 3.83 4.64
N GLY A 188 -15.31 4.03 5.50
CA GLY A 188 -16.29 5.12 5.38
C GLY A 188 -15.72 6.53 5.59
N LEU A 189 -14.49 6.67 6.09
CA LEU A 189 -13.81 7.96 6.21
C LEU A 189 -13.04 8.34 4.94
N LEU A 190 -12.91 7.43 3.97
CA LEU A 190 -12.21 7.70 2.72
C LEU A 190 -13.14 8.32 1.69
N PHE A 191 -12.65 9.36 1.02
CA PHE A 191 -13.42 10.06 -0.01
C PHE A 191 -13.02 9.55 -1.40
N ASN A 192 -13.96 8.93 -2.11
CA ASN A 192 -13.72 8.38 -3.45
C ASN A 192 -13.16 9.40 -4.43
N THR A 193 -13.64 10.64 -4.38
CA THR A 193 -13.12 11.74 -5.22
C THR A 193 -11.66 12.03 -4.95
N LYS A 194 -11.24 12.02 -3.67
CA LYS A 194 -9.84 12.24 -3.27
C LYS A 194 -8.94 11.07 -3.64
N LEU A 195 -9.45 9.84 -3.53
CA LEU A 195 -8.73 8.64 -3.98
C LEU A 195 -8.53 8.66 -5.51
N ASN A 196 -9.55 9.02 -6.28
CA ASN A 196 -9.45 9.17 -7.74
C ASN A 196 -8.40 10.24 -8.11
N GLU A 197 -8.46 11.42 -7.48
CA GLU A 197 -7.46 12.48 -7.65
C GLU A 197 -6.04 11.93 -7.36
N SER A 198 -5.87 11.21 -6.26
CA SER A 198 -4.58 10.66 -5.84
C SER A 198 -4.02 9.64 -6.83
N ILE A 199 -4.86 8.72 -7.31
CA ILE A 199 -4.47 7.73 -8.33
C ILE A 199 -4.09 8.41 -9.62
N ASN A 200 -4.89 9.36 -10.10
CA ASN A 200 -4.62 10.06 -11.36
C ASN A 200 -3.33 10.87 -11.28
N ILE A 201 -3.04 11.48 -10.13
CA ILE A 201 -1.75 12.14 -9.89
C ILE A 201 -0.61 11.12 -9.98
N ILE A 202 -0.66 10.02 -9.23
CA ILE A 202 0.43 9.02 -9.25
C ILE A 202 0.62 8.46 -10.68
N MET A 203 -0.48 8.15 -11.37
CA MET A 203 -0.49 7.67 -12.75
C MET A 203 0.19 8.63 -13.73
N ALA A 204 -0.08 9.94 -13.60
CA ALA A 204 0.51 10.95 -14.47
C ALA A 204 2.04 11.02 -14.37
N TYR A 205 2.61 10.65 -13.22
CA TYR A 205 4.06 10.65 -12.97
C TYR A 205 4.75 9.29 -13.19
N LEU A 206 4.01 8.26 -13.61
CA LEU A 206 4.60 6.94 -13.89
C LEU A 206 5.68 7.01 -14.97
N HIS A 207 5.51 7.85 -15.99
CA HIS A 207 6.49 7.97 -17.07
C HIS A 207 7.83 8.60 -16.64
N SER A 208 7.82 9.49 -15.64
CA SER A 208 9.03 10.25 -15.25
C SER A 208 9.83 9.61 -14.12
N SER A 209 9.17 8.89 -13.22
CA SER A 209 9.79 8.36 -11.99
C SER A 209 9.58 6.84 -11.82
N GLY A 210 8.98 6.19 -12.82
CA GLY A 210 8.96 4.76 -13.08
C GLY A 210 8.57 3.88 -11.88
N LEU A 211 9.58 3.30 -11.25
CA LEU A 211 9.42 2.19 -10.30
C LEU A 211 8.84 2.62 -8.96
N ASP A 212 9.30 3.75 -8.41
CA ASP A 212 8.79 4.21 -7.11
C ASP A 212 7.31 4.63 -7.23
N MET A 213 6.93 5.30 -8.33
CA MET A 213 5.52 5.65 -8.59
C MET A 213 4.65 4.41 -8.83
N ALA A 214 5.13 3.42 -9.58
CA ALA A 214 4.43 2.15 -9.76
C ALA A 214 4.21 1.43 -8.42
N ARG A 215 5.23 1.42 -7.56
CA ARG A 215 5.13 0.85 -6.20
C ARG A 215 4.09 1.57 -5.34
N MET A 216 4.07 2.91 -5.35
CA MET A 216 3.05 3.69 -4.64
C MET A 216 1.64 3.35 -5.15
N LEU A 217 1.47 3.30 -6.46
CA LEU A 217 0.19 2.98 -7.08
C LEU A 217 -0.30 1.59 -6.68
N ILE A 218 0.58 0.58 -6.68
CA ILE A 218 0.24 -0.77 -6.25
C ILE A 218 -0.19 -0.78 -4.79
N CYS A 219 0.49 -0.08 -3.89
CA CYS A 219 0.09 0.02 -2.49
C CYS A 219 -1.29 0.68 -2.33
N VAL A 220 -1.57 1.77 -3.06
CA VAL A 220 -2.87 2.45 -3.05
C VAL A 220 -3.98 1.54 -3.58
N LEU A 221 -3.77 0.88 -4.72
CA LEU A 221 -4.75 -0.04 -5.30
C LEU A 221 -4.97 -1.28 -4.45
N LYS A 222 -3.92 -1.81 -3.81
CA LYS A 222 -4.03 -2.91 -2.84
C LYS A 222 -4.95 -2.54 -1.68
N MET A 223 -4.79 -1.33 -1.12
CA MET A 223 -5.70 -0.81 -0.09
C MET A 223 -7.14 -0.77 -0.62
N ILE A 224 -7.38 -0.20 -1.80
CA ILE A 224 -8.72 -0.09 -2.40
C ILE A 224 -9.38 -1.47 -2.59
N ILE A 225 -8.59 -2.47 -3.00
CA ILE A 225 -9.05 -3.86 -3.17
C ILE A 225 -9.39 -4.48 -1.81
N LYS A 226 -8.54 -4.30 -0.79
CA LYS A 226 -8.79 -4.75 0.60
C LYS A 226 -10.10 -4.17 1.14
N LEU A 227 -10.37 -2.90 0.86
CA LEU A 227 -11.57 -2.19 1.27
C LEU A 227 -12.81 -2.46 0.39
N ARG A 228 -12.66 -3.26 -0.68
CA ARG A 228 -13.73 -3.57 -1.67
C ARG A 228 -14.30 -2.31 -2.35
N MET A 229 -13.45 -1.32 -2.57
CA MET A 229 -13.83 -0.03 -3.15
C MET A 229 -13.49 0.08 -4.65
N ILE A 230 -12.97 -0.98 -5.29
CA ILE A 230 -12.50 -0.91 -6.69
C ILE A 230 -13.58 -0.44 -7.66
N ASP A 231 -14.84 -0.84 -7.44
CA ASP A 231 -16.00 -0.43 -8.25
C ASP A 231 -16.47 1.01 -7.96
N GLN A 232 -15.81 1.75 -7.07
CA GLN A 232 -16.13 3.14 -6.73
C GLN A 232 -15.08 4.12 -7.24
N ILE A 233 -14.00 3.59 -7.82
CA ILE A 233 -12.82 4.33 -8.23
C ILE A 233 -12.74 4.34 -9.75
N GLU A 234 -12.33 5.48 -10.31
CA GLU A 234 -12.22 5.70 -11.74
C GLU A 234 -10.79 6.10 -12.08
N PHE A 235 -10.15 5.28 -12.91
CA PHE A 235 -8.78 5.47 -13.38
C PHE A 235 -8.60 4.78 -14.73
N ASP A 236 -7.55 5.16 -15.45
CA ASP A 236 -7.20 4.51 -16.71
C ASP A 236 -6.58 3.12 -16.45
N VAL A 237 -7.44 2.11 -16.49
CA VAL A 237 -7.06 0.72 -16.24
C VAL A 237 -6.15 0.14 -17.33
N ASN A 238 -6.19 0.66 -18.57
CA ASN A 238 -5.31 0.21 -19.64
C ASN A 238 -3.90 0.77 -19.44
N SER A 239 -3.77 2.06 -19.11
CA SER A 239 -2.47 2.63 -18.72
C SER A 239 -1.90 1.93 -17.48
N PHE A 240 -2.76 1.54 -16.53
CA PHE A 240 -2.32 0.75 -15.37
C PHE A 240 -1.88 -0.66 -15.79
N PHE A 241 -2.58 -1.29 -16.74
CA PHE A 241 -2.18 -2.58 -17.32
C PHE A 241 -0.76 -2.51 -17.88
N ASP A 242 -0.49 -1.58 -18.79
CA ASP A 242 0.83 -1.43 -19.42
C ASP A 242 1.93 -1.20 -18.37
N THR A 243 1.64 -0.36 -17.38
CA THR A 243 2.55 -0.08 -16.26
C THR A 243 2.81 -1.33 -15.42
N SER A 244 1.76 -2.08 -15.07
CA SER A 244 1.88 -3.28 -14.25
C SER A 244 2.67 -4.39 -14.94
N VAL A 245 2.55 -4.50 -16.27
CA VAL A 245 3.31 -5.44 -17.10
C VAL A 245 4.79 -5.07 -17.08
N SER A 246 5.10 -3.79 -17.37
CA SER A 246 6.47 -3.28 -17.34
C SER A 246 7.11 -3.47 -15.95
N PHE A 247 6.37 -3.16 -14.90
CA PHE A 247 6.80 -3.30 -13.51
C PHE A 247 7.04 -4.77 -13.11
N PHE A 248 6.13 -5.67 -13.50
CA PHE A 248 6.27 -7.11 -13.26
C PHE A 248 7.53 -7.67 -13.92
N LEU A 249 7.77 -7.32 -15.18
CA LEU A 249 8.97 -7.75 -15.91
C LEU A 249 10.25 -7.22 -15.26
N HIS A 250 10.22 -6.01 -14.71
CA HIS A 250 11.35 -5.44 -13.99
C HIS A 250 11.61 -6.15 -12.64
N ILE A 251 10.57 -6.34 -11.82
CA ILE A 251 10.68 -6.97 -10.49
C ILE A 251 11.12 -8.41 -10.56
N ARG A 252 10.83 -9.11 -11.66
CA ARG A 252 11.24 -10.51 -11.81
C ARG A 252 12.73 -10.74 -11.58
N SER A 253 13.56 -9.72 -11.84
CA SER A 253 15.00 -9.74 -11.61
C SER A 253 15.41 -9.35 -10.18
N ASP A 254 14.48 -8.89 -9.34
CA ASP A 254 14.73 -8.42 -7.97
C ASP A 254 13.97 -9.27 -6.92
N PRO A 255 14.66 -10.15 -6.18
CA PRO A 255 14.02 -10.99 -5.17
C PRO A 255 13.42 -10.21 -4.00
N TYR A 256 13.86 -8.97 -3.73
CA TYR A 256 13.34 -8.16 -2.62
C TYR A 256 11.93 -7.63 -2.90
N MET A 257 11.56 -7.51 -4.17
CA MET A 257 10.28 -6.93 -4.61
C MET A 257 9.18 -7.98 -4.85
N TYR A 258 9.46 -9.24 -4.56
CA TYR A 258 8.54 -10.36 -4.80
C TYR A 258 7.16 -10.22 -4.15
N HIS A 259 7.09 -9.55 -2.99
CA HIS A 259 5.82 -9.27 -2.31
C HIS A 259 4.86 -8.43 -3.16
N LEU A 260 5.38 -7.56 -4.03
CA LEU A 260 4.57 -6.72 -4.92
C LEU A 260 3.93 -7.51 -6.05
N ASN A 261 4.55 -8.61 -6.51
CA ASN A 261 3.93 -9.48 -7.51
C ASN A 261 2.64 -10.14 -6.99
N LYS A 262 2.65 -10.52 -5.71
CA LYS A 262 1.44 -11.02 -5.04
C LYS A 262 0.36 -9.95 -4.97
N ASP A 263 0.75 -8.71 -4.68
CA ASP A 263 -0.20 -7.60 -4.62
C ASP A 263 -0.77 -7.28 -6.01
N LEU A 264 0.04 -7.29 -7.07
CA LEU A 264 -0.41 -7.17 -8.46
C LEU A 264 -1.44 -8.23 -8.84
N SER A 265 -1.16 -9.49 -8.54
CA SER A 265 -2.09 -10.61 -8.78
C SER A 265 -3.43 -10.39 -8.08
N LYS A 266 -3.44 -9.91 -6.83
CA LYS A 266 -4.66 -9.57 -6.11
C LYS A 266 -5.40 -8.37 -6.71
N ILE A 267 -4.69 -7.33 -7.12
CA ILE A 267 -5.28 -6.15 -7.77
C ILE A 267 -5.97 -6.56 -9.06
N TRP A 268 -5.28 -7.30 -9.95
CA TRP A 268 -5.87 -7.79 -11.20
C TRP A 268 -7.06 -8.72 -10.96
N THR A 269 -6.98 -9.58 -9.95
CA THR A 269 -8.13 -10.42 -9.54
C THR A 269 -9.33 -9.56 -9.15
N GLY A 270 -9.15 -8.48 -8.38
CA GLY A 270 -10.25 -7.61 -7.99
C GLY A 270 -10.79 -6.76 -9.15
N ILE A 271 -9.93 -6.30 -10.06
CA ILE A 271 -10.35 -5.61 -11.28
C ILE A 271 -11.22 -6.52 -12.17
N LEU A 272 -10.77 -7.75 -12.43
CA LEU A 272 -11.49 -8.72 -13.28
C LEU A 272 -12.82 -9.18 -12.66
N ASN A 273 -12.92 -9.18 -11.34
CA ASN A 273 -14.15 -9.54 -10.61
C ASN A 273 -15.02 -8.33 -10.25
N GLY A 274 -14.59 -7.12 -10.61
CA GLY A 274 -15.35 -5.90 -10.37
C GLY A 274 -16.69 -5.91 -11.10
N THR A 275 -17.73 -5.39 -10.45
CA THR A 275 -19.09 -5.34 -11.00
C THR A 275 -19.19 -4.44 -12.23
N ARG A 276 -18.35 -3.40 -12.31
CA ARG A 276 -18.34 -2.46 -13.45
C ARG A 276 -17.69 -3.03 -14.71
N LYS A 277 -17.01 -4.19 -14.64
CA LYS A 277 -16.27 -4.81 -15.76
C LYS A 277 -15.39 -3.79 -16.52
N ILE A 278 -14.60 -3.02 -15.78
CA ILE A 278 -13.78 -1.94 -16.35
C ILE A 278 -12.66 -2.44 -17.26
N PHE A 279 -12.33 -3.73 -17.22
CA PHE A 279 -11.25 -4.33 -17.99
C PHE A 279 -11.68 -5.65 -18.63
N GLU A 280 -11.34 -5.82 -19.91
CA GLU A 280 -11.57 -7.03 -20.68
C GLU A 280 -10.25 -7.58 -21.25
N ILE A 281 -10.10 -8.91 -21.19
CA ILE A 281 -9.00 -9.64 -21.83
C ILE A 281 -9.40 -9.89 -23.29
N ASP A 282 -9.24 -8.86 -24.11
CA ASP A 282 -9.70 -8.80 -25.50
C ASP A 282 -8.60 -9.15 -26.54
N ASN A 283 -7.37 -9.41 -26.08
CA ASN A 283 -6.25 -9.73 -26.95
C ASN A 283 -5.22 -10.64 -26.27
N ASP A 284 -4.37 -11.25 -27.10
CA ASP A 284 -3.36 -12.22 -26.69
C ASP A 284 -2.34 -11.60 -25.72
N HIS A 285 -1.96 -10.33 -25.93
CA HIS A 285 -1.00 -9.64 -25.07
C HIS A 285 -1.52 -9.49 -23.63
N LYS A 286 -2.78 -9.09 -23.45
CA LYS A 286 -3.44 -9.04 -22.13
C LYS A 286 -3.51 -10.42 -21.49
N LEU A 287 -3.86 -11.45 -22.25
CA LEU A 287 -3.97 -12.81 -21.75
C LEU A 287 -2.61 -13.34 -21.27
N ILE A 288 -1.57 -13.20 -22.09
CA ILE A 288 -0.20 -13.63 -21.80
C ILE A 288 0.33 -12.94 -20.55
N SER A 289 0.21 -11.61 -20.48
CA SER A 289 0.76 -10.83 -19.37
C SER A 289 0.06 -11.14 -18.05
N LEU A 290 -1.28 -11.24 -18.05
CA LEU A 290 -2.01 -11.61 -16.83
C LEU A 290 -1.73 -13.06 -16.42
N SER A 291 -1.62 -13.98 -17.38
CA SER A 291 -1.21 -15.35 -17.10
C SER A 291 0.15 -15.39 -16.43
N ALA A 292 1.11 -14.58 -16.86
CA ALA A 292 2.43 -14.52 -16.23
C ALA A 292 2.38 -14.01 -14.79
N ILE A 293 1.65 -12.92 -14.54
CA ILE A 293 1.46 -12.35 -13.19
C ILE A 293 0.82 -13.40 -12.26
N PHE A 294 -0.24 -14.06 -12.74
CA PHE A 294 -0.95 -15.08 -11.97
C PHE A 294 -0.15 -16.37 -11.78
N ALA A 295 0.60 -16.80 -12.80
CA ALA A 295 1.45 -17.99 -12.72
C ALA A 295 2.52 -17.81 -11.65
N ASN A 296 3.17 -16.64 -11.64
CA ASN A 296 4.16 -16.30 -10.62
C ASN A 296 3.52 -16.37 -9.22
N ASP A 297 2.39 -15.69 -8.98
CA ASP A 297 1.74 -15.68 -7.65
C ASP A 297 1.24 -17.06 -7.19
N LEU A 298 0.61 -17.84 -8.08
CA LEU A 298 0.17 -19.19 -7.77
C LEU A 298 1.34 -20.13 -7.48
N ALA A 299 2.47 -20.00 -8.17
CA ALA A 299 3.67 -20.77 -7.86
C ALA A 299 4.17 -20.52 -6.43
N ILE A 300 4.10 -19.26 -5.95
CA ILE A 300 4.41 -18.88 -4.56
C ILE A 300 3.47 -19.57 -3.58
N GLU A 301 2.16 -19.48 -3.84
CA GLU A 301 1.13 -20.02 -2.98
C GLU A 301 1.28 -21.54 -2.86
N LEU A 302 1.51 -22.23 -3.97
CA LEU A 302 1.79 -23.66 -4.00
C LEU A 302 3.08 -24.01 -3.23
N GLY A 303 4.15 -23.21 -3.37
CA GLY A 303 5.37 -23.41 -2.58
C GLY A 303 5.14 -23.30 -1.07
N ARG A 304 4.22 -22.44 -0.62
CA ARG A 304 3.82 -22.35 0.80
C ARG A 304 2.97 -23.54 1.23
N VAL A 305 2.02 -23.96 0.40
CA VAL A 305 1.21 -25.16 0.67
C VAL A 305 2.10 -26.38 0.79
N TYR A 306 3.07 -26.54 -0.11
CA TYR A 306 4.08 -27.60 -0.04
C TYR A 306 4.81 -27.60 1.30
N ASN A 307 5.15 -26.45 1.87
CA ASN A 307 5.83 -26.38 3.17
C ASN A 307 4.90 -26.59 4.37
N SER A 308 3.58 -26.50 4.18
CA SER A 308 2.56 -26.77 5.19
C SER A 308 2.04 -28.21 5.11
N GLU A 309 1.33 -28.66 6.14
CA GLU A 309 0.59 -29.94 6.11
C GLU A 309 -0.84 -29.77 5.57
N ASN A 310 -1.16 -28.59 5.01
CA ASN A 310 -2.51 -28.27 4.56
C ASN A 310 -2.82 -28.93 3.20
N SER A 311 -4.08 -29.31 3.01
CA SER A 311 -4.63 -29.73 1.71
C SER A 311 -4.54 -28.58 0.70
N ILE A 312 -4.39 -28.95 -0.58
CA ILE A 312 -4.54 -27.99 -1.68
C ILE A 312 -6.03 -27.73 -1.84
N GLU A 313 -6.44 -26.49 -1.60
CA GLU A 313 -7.81 -26.02 -1.82
C GLU A 313 -7.77 -24.70 -2.61
N PHE A 314 -8.51 -24.65 -3.72
CA PHE A 314 -8.58 -23.43 -4.53
C PHE A 314 -9.86 -22.65 -4.24
N SER A 315 -9.68 -21.38 -3.88
CA SER A 315 -10.74 -20.39 -3.91
C SER A 315 -11.22 -20.12 -5.35
N LYS A 316 -12.44 -19.59 -5.49
CA LYS A 316 -12.99 -19.15 -6.79
C LYS A 316 -12.03 -18.23 -7.55
N ASN A 317 -11.35 -17.34 -6.85
CA ASN A 317 -10.39 -16.40 -7.43
C ASN A 317 -9.10 -17.12 -7.89
N GLN A 318 -8.62 -18.11 -7.15
CA GLN A 318 -7.51 -18.95 -7.60
C GLN A 318 -7.88 -19.76 -8.84
N LEU A 319 -9.10 -20.31 -8.90
CA LEU A 319 -9.57 -21.03 -10.09
C LEU A 319 -9.66 -20.11 -11.32
N GLN A 320 -10.20 -18.89 -11.17
CA GLN A 320 -10.21 -17.92 -12.28
C GLN A 320 -8.79 -17.64 -12.81
N ARG A 321 -7.83 -17.40 -11.90
CA ARG A 321 -6.42 -17.20 -12.25
C ARG A 321 -5.83 -18.41 -12.97
N LEU A 322 -6.11 -19.62 -12.47
CA LEU A 322 -5.69 -20.88 -13.10
C LEU A 322 -6.28 -21.03 -14.51
N TYR A 323 -7.55 -20.66 -14.72
CA TYR A 323 -8.18 -20.71 -16.03
C TYR A 323 -7.58 -19.74 -17.04
N ILE A 324 -7.16 -18.55 -16.61
CA ILE A 324 -6.44 -17.60 -17.47
C ILE A 324 -5.10 -18.19 -17.92
N ILE A 325 -4.40 -18.90 -17.04
CA ILE A 325 -3.19 -19.64 -17.39
C ILE A 325 -3.49 -20.80 -18.35
N ILE A 326 -4.57 -21.55 -18.11
CA ILE A 326 -5.01 -22.65 -18.99
C ILE A 326 -5.34 -22.14 -20.40
N LEU A 327 -6.02 -21.00 -20.52
CA LEU A 327 -6.30 -20.38 -21.82
C LEU A 327 -5.02 -19.97 -22.54
N THR A 328 -4.02 -19.49 -21.80
CA THR A 328 -2.71 -19.15 -22.37
C THR A 328 -2.01 -20.37 -22.99
N PHE A 329 -2.16 -21.57 -22.40
CA PHE A 329 -1.65 -22.80 -23.02
C PHE A 329 -2.29 -23.12 -24.38
N THR A 330 -3.52 -22.67 -24.64
CA THR A 330 -4.13 -22.88 -25.96
C THR A 330 -3.56 -21.97 -27.04
N LEU A 331 -3.07 -20.78 -26.66
CA LEU A 331 -2.35 -19.89 -27.56
C LEU A 331 -0.88 -20.25 -27.70
N TYR A 332 -0.30 -20.90 -26.69
CA TYR A 332 1.14 -21.15 -26.63
C TYR A 332 1.77 -21.74 -27.92
N PRO A 333 1.15 -22.71 -28.62
CA PRO A 333 1.71 -23.27 -29.86
C PRO A 333 1.85 -22.26 -31.02
N ILE A 334 1.07 -21.18 -31.01
CA ILE A 334 1.11 -20.12 -32.04
C ILE A 334 1.92 -18.90 -31.60
N LEU A 335 2.36 -18.84 -30.34
CA LEU A 335 3.17 -17.72 -29.84
C LEU A 335 4.59 -17.77 -30.40
N ASN A 336 5.15 -16.59 -30.65
CA ASN A 336 6.55 -16.49 -31.00
C ASN A 336 7.45 -16.82 -29.80
N ASN A 337 8.01 -18.03 -29.78
CA ASN A 337 8.86 -18.53 -28.70
C ASN A 337 10.04 -17.61 -28.37
N THR A 338 10.55 -16.82 -29.33
CA THR A 338 11.67 -15.92 -29.07
C THR A 338 11.26 -14.67 -28.29
N GLU A 339 10.04 -14.18 -28.50
CA GLU A 339 9.50 -12.98 -27.85
C GLU A 339 9.04 -13.28 -26.42
N TYR A 340 8.45 -14.46 -26.21
CA TYR A 340 7.84 -14.87 -24.95
C TYR A 340 8.64 -15.93 -24.17
N GLN A 341 9.96 -16.01 -24.38
CA GLN A 341 10.81 -16.99 -23.67
C GLN A 341 10.70 -16.90 -22.13
N TRP A 342 10.51 -15.68 -21.62
CA TRP A 342 10.30 -15.42 -20.19
C TRP A 342 8.99 -16.03 -19.67
N LEU A 343 7.95 -16.12 -20.51
CA LEU A 343 6.68 -16.75 -20.16
C LEU A 343 6.85 -18.26 -20.00
N SER A 344 7.60 -18.91 -20.90
CA SER A 344 7.91 -20.34 -20.84
C SER A 344 8.50 -20.75 -19.50
N TYR A 345 9.42 -19.92 -19.00
CA TYR A 345 10.04 -20.12 -17.68
C TYR A 345 9.02 -20.02 -16.55
N LEU A 346 8.18 -18.98 -16.54
CA LEU A 346 7.15 -18.81 -15.50
C LEU A 346 6.13 -19.95 -15.50
N LEU A 347 5.69 -20.39 -16.68
CA LEU A 347 4.78 -21.52 -16.83
C LEU A 347 5.42 -22.84 -16.35
N TYR A 348 6.71 -23.02 -16.58
CA TYR A 348 7.46 -24.15 -16.04
C TYR A 348 7.59 -24.09 -14.51
N GLU A 349 7.75 -22.92 -13.91
CA GLU A 349 7.82 -22.76 -12.45
C GLU A 349 6.52 -23.17 -11.77
N ILE A 350 5.37 -22.65 -12.23
CA ILE A 350 4.07 -23.05 -11.65
C ILE A 350 3.82 -24.56 -11.86
N PHE A 351 4.18 -25.11 -13.03
CA PHE A 351 4.11 -26.55 -13.28
C PHE A 351 4.96 -27.35 -12.30
N SER A 352 6.20 -26.94 -12.07
CA SER A 352 7.12 -27.58 -11.13
C SER A 352 6.57 -27.52 -9.70
N SER A 353 6.01 -26.37 -9.28
CA SER A 353 5.35 -26.22 -7.99
C SER A 353 4.16 -27.15 -7.83
N PHE A 354 3.33 -27.32 -8.87
CA PHE A 354 2.24 -28.30 -8.86
C PHE A 354 2.74 -29.72 -8.68
N LEU A 355 3.76 -30.13 -9.45
CA LEU A 355 4.32 -31.48 -9.33
C LEU A 355 4.89 -31.74 -7.94
N LEU A 356 5.58 -30.78 -7.34
CA LEU A 356 6.10 -30.90 -5.97
C LEU A 356 4.96 -31.07 -4.96
N CYS A 357 3.90 -30.28 -5.08
CA CYS A 357 2.73 -30.39 -4.20
C CYS A 357 2.03 -31.76 -4.33
N LEU A 358 1.88 -32.27 -5.56
CA LEU A 358 1.25 -33.55 -5.84
C LEU A 358 2.10 -34.77 -5.44
N LYS A 359 3.43 -34.63 -5.47
CA LYS A 359 4.34 -35.68 -4.96
C LYS A 359 4.30 -35.80 -3.45
N ARG A 360 4.15 -34.67 -2.75
CA ARG A 360 4.14 -34.63 -1.27
C ARG A 360 2.77 -35.01 -0.69
N ASN A 361 1.69 -34.54 -1.30
CA ASN A 361 0.34 -34.77 -0.80
C ASN A 361 -0.29 -35.96 -1.51
N PRO A 362 -0.79 -36.98 -0.79
CA PRO A 362 -1.52 -38.05 -1.44
C PRO A 362 -2.74 -37.44 -2.13
N ILE A 363 -2.97 -37.79 -3.39
CA ILE A 363 -4.08 -37.29 -4.22
C ILE A 363 -5.45 -37.34 -3.49
N LEU A 364 -5.61 -38.28 -2.56
CA LEU A 364 -6.79 -38.44 -1.72
C LEU A 364 -7.08 -37.27 -0.76
N THR A 365 -6.13 -36.36 -0.52
CA THR A 365 -6.33 -35.19 0.36
C THR A 365 -6.77 -33.92 -0.39
N ILE A 366 -6.79 -33.97 -1.72
CA ILE A 366 -7.24 -32.85 -2.56
C ILE A 366 -8.75 -32.95 -2.75
N SER A 367 -9.45 -31.82 -2.69
CA SER A 367 -10.89 -31.80 -2.95
C SER A 367 -11.21 -32.32 -4.36
N ASN A 368 -12.32 -33.05 -4.51
CA ASN A 368 -12.74 -33.61 -5.80
C ASN A 368 -12.97 -32.54 -6.88
N ASN A 369 -13.30 -31.31 -6.49
CA ASN A 369 -13.45 -30.22 -7.45
C ASN A 369 -12.07 -29.71 -7.91
N ASP A 370 -11.15 -29.53 -6.96
CA ASP A 370 -9.82 -28.97 -7.27
C ASP A 370 -8.96 -29.94 -8.07
N ILE A 371 -9.05 -31.24 -7.80
CA ILE A 371 -8.28 -32.25 -8.55
C ILE A 371 -8.61 -32.24 -10.04
N PHE A 372 -9.87 -31.98 -10.41
CA PHE A 372 -10.28 -31.86 -11.81
C PHE A 372 -9.61 -30.65 -12.48
N HIS A 373 -9.57 -29.50 -11.80
CA HIS A 373 -8.93 -28.30 -12.32
C HIS A 373 -7.41 -28.48 -12.49
N ILE A 374 -6.76 -29.14 -11.53
CA ILE A 374 -5.34 -29.52 -11.62
C ILE A 374 -5.10 -30.47 -12.79
N TYR A 375 -5.98 -31.46 -12.99
CA TYR A 375 -5.87 -32.40 -14.09
C TYR A 375 -5.92 -31.70 -15.46
N VAL A 376 -6.92 -30.81 -15.66
CA VAL A 376 -7.05 -30.03 -16.89
C VAL A 376 -5.82 -29.14 -17.11
N TYR A 377 -5.32 -28.50 -16.06
CA TYR A 377 -4.09 -27.71 -16.10
C TYR A 377 -2.89 -28.54 -16.60
N LEU A 378 -2.64 -29.71 -15.98
CA LEU A 378 -1.50 -30.57 -16.33
C LEU A 378 -1.58 -31.06 -17.78
N LEU A 379 -2.77 -31.48 -18.23
CA LEU A 379 -2.97 -31.90 -19.62
C LEU A 379 -2.68 -30.77 -20.61
N LYS A 380 -3.19 -29.56 -20.34
CA LYS A 380 -2.99 -28.40 -21.20
C LYS A 380 -1.53 -27.96 -21.24
N TYR A 381 -0.84 -28.01 -20.11
CA TYR A 381 0.61 -27.80 -20.05
C TYR A 381 1.38 -28.82 -20.92
N CYS A 382 1.11 -30.12 -20.76
CA CYS A 382 1.80 -31.16 -21.54
C CYS A 382 1.58 -31.00 -23.05
N LEU A 383 0.36 -30.64 -23.46
CA LEU A 383 0.04 -30.36 -24.87
C LEU A 383 0.80 -29.13 -25.40
N ALA A 384 0.84 -28.04 -24.64
CA ALA A 384 1.50 -26.81 -25.05
C ALA A 384 3.01 -26.96 -25.23
N PHE A 385 3.68 -27.71 -24.35
CA PHE A 385 5.14 -27.85 -24.34
C PHE A 385 5.66 -29.11 -25.05
N GLY A 386 4.77 -29.90 -25.65
CA GLY A 386 5.13 -31.16 -26.29
C GLY A 386 5.87 -32.11 -25.34
N CYS A 387 5.59 -32.03 -24.04
CA CYS A 387 6.27 -32.84 -23.05
C CYS A 387 5.99 -34.31 -23.35
N ARG A 388 7.00 -35.04 -23.82
CA ARG A 388 7.02 -36.49 -23.66
C ARG A 388 7.03 -36.72 -22.16
N TYR A 389 5.93 -37.23 -21.64
CA TYR A 389 5.74 -37.43 -20.21
C TYR A 389 7.01 -38.03 -19.61
N THR A 390 7.60 -37.35 -18.62
CA THR A 390 8.54 -38.04 -17.76
C THR A 390 7.76 -39.10 -17.01
N SER A 391 8.42 -40.19 -16.61
CA SER A 391 7.78 -41.27 -15.84
C SER A 391 6.96 -40.74 -14.66
N ASP A 392 7.45 -39.66 -14.03
CA ASP A 392 6.79 -39.04 -12.88
C ASP A 392 5.46 -38.35 -13.24
N ILE A 393 5.42 -37.63 -14.37
CA ILE A 393 4.22 -36.93 -14.82
C ILE A 393 3.16 -37.94 -15.25
N ASP A 394 3.56 -38.99 -15.95
CA ASP A 394 2.67 -40.10 -16.34
C ASP A 394 2.01 -40.73 -15.12
N ILE A 395 2.80 -41.04 -14.09
CA ILE A 395 2.30 -41.64 -12.85
C ILE A 395 1.28 -40.70 -12.18
N ILE A 396 1.59 -39.40 -12.07
CA ILE A 396 0.68 -38.43 -11.46
C ILE A 396 -0.62 -38.31 -12.26
N ILE A 397 -0.54 -38.16 -13.58
CA ILE A 397 -1.72 -38.05 -14.47
C ILE A 397 -2.55 -39.33 -14.43
N CYS A 398 -1.91 -40.51 -14.45
CA CYS A 398 -2.61 -41.79 -14.33
C CYS A 398 -3.32 -41.93 -12.98
N ASN A 399 -2.67 -41.54 -11.88
CA ASN A 399 -3.27 -41.60 -10.55
C ASN A 399 -4.46 -40.66 -10.42
N ILE A 400 -4.35 -39.42 -10.93
CA ILE A 400 -5.46 -38.47 -10.95
C ILE A 400 -6.59 -39.01 -11.82
N SER A 401 -6.29 -39.49 -13.03
CA SER A 401 -7.27 -40.07 -13.95
C SER A 401 -8.01 -41.26 -13.34
N ASN A 402 -7.30 -42.16 -12.67
CA ASN A 402 -7.89 -43.29 -11.96
C ASN A 402 -8.81 -42.83 -10.82
N ASN A 403 -8.41 -41.82 -10.05
CA ASN A 403 -9.25 -41.24 -8.99
C ASN A 403 -10.53 -40.62 -9.56
N ILE A 404 -10.43 -39.81 -10.63
CA ILE A 404 -11.59 -39.21 -11.30
C ILE A 404 -12.55 -40.29 -11.83
N ARG A 405 -12.02 -41.39 -12.40
CA ARG A 405 -12.82 -42.51 -12.93
C ARG A 405 -13.54 -43.30 -11.83
N THR A 406 -12.89 -43.55 -10.70
CA THR A 406 -13.48 -44.30 -9.60
C THR A 406 -14.44 -43.45 -8.76
N ASN A 407 -14.39 -42.12 -8.91
CA ASN A 407 -15.28 -41.20 -8.23
C ASN A 407 -16.62 -41.04 -8.98
N PRO A 408 -17.76 -41.51 -8.45
CA PRO A 408 -19.05 -41.49 -9.14
C PRO A 408 -19.61 -40.09 -9.40
N LEU A 409 -19.13 -39.05 -8.69
CA LEU A 409 -19.52 -37.67 -8.93
C LEU A 409 -18.77 -37.05 -10.11
N LEU A 410 -17.49 -37.40 -10.29
CA LEU A 410 -16.64 -36.86 -11.34
C LEU A 410 -16.66 -37.68 -12.63
N SER A 411 -16.95 -38.98 -12.55
CA SER A 411 -16.98 -39.87 -13.72
C SER A 411 -18.03 -39.44 -14.76
N LYS A 412 -19.07 -38.73 -14.35
CA LYS A 412 -20.09 -38.14 -15.24
C LYS A 412 -19.58 -36.96 -16.07
N ILE A 413 -18.43 -36.36 -15.70
CA ILE A 413 -17.82 -35.21 -16.40
C ILE A 413 -16.88 -35.68 -17.53
N LEU A 414 -16.40 -36.93 -17.44
CA LEU A 414 -15.49 -37.53 -18.44
C LEU A 414 -16.22 -38.22 -19.60
N LEU A 415 -17.55 -38.39 -19.50
CA LEU A 415 -18.43 -38.89 -20.56
C LEU A 415 -19.00 -37.70 -21.34
#